data_AF-A0AAQ3XDH0-F1
#
_entry.id   AF-A0AAQ3XDH0-F1
#
_cell.length_a   1.000
_cell.length_b   1.000
_cell.length_c   1.000
_cell.angle_alpha   90.00
_cell.angle_beta   90.00
_cell.angle_gamma   90.00
#
_symmetry.space_group_name_H-M   'P 1'
#
loop_
_entity.id
_entity.type
_entity.pdbx_description
1 polymer ?
#
loop_
_entity_poly.entity_id
_entity_poly.type
_entity_poly.pdbx_seq_one_letter_code
_entity_poly.pdbx_strand_id
1 'polypeptide(L)'
;MKREIAKYVSECDVCQRRKADHLKPAGERVTFGPDLVTQAEEEVKYIHKNLKRAQSRQKSYSDRRRRPLVFEKGDHVYLRVSPMNGVQRFGIIERCGPVAYRLELPPHLAAVHDVFHVPQLKKCLRVPEEAVDTSQIQVEPDLTYEEKPIKILDQKQRLTRITLNFYKVQWSNHSEEEATWKQEEYMQTKYPDFLPTNSNEH
;
A
#
# COMPACT_ATOMS: atom_id res chain seq x y z
N MET A 1 31.69 -52.91 -12.05
CA MET A 1 32.14 -51.51 -12.19
C MET A 1 32.20 -50.70 -10.89
N LYS A 2 31.10 -50.22 -10.28
CA LYS A 2 31.21 -49.32 -9.10
C LYS A 2 31.89 -49.94 -7.86
N ARG A 3 31.70 -51.25 -7.62
CA ARG A 3 32.36 -52.01 -6.53
C ARG A 3 33.86 -52.21 -6.75
N GLU A 4 34.30 -52.32 -8.01
CA GLU A 4 35.72 -52.51 -8.36
C GLU A 4 36.49 -51.18 -8.24
N ILE A 5 35.86 -50.06 -8.59
CA ILE A 5 36.44 -48.73 -8.39
C ILE A 5 36.63 -48.44 -6.90
N ALA A 6 35.67 -48.81 -6.05
CA ALA A 6 35.80 -48.63 -4.60
C ALA A 6 36.99 -49.42 -4.04
N LYS A 7 37.21 -50.64 -4.53
CA LYS A 7 38.33 -51.51 -4.14
C LYS A 7 39.68 -50.96 -4.61
N TYR A 8 39.74 -50.46 -5.86
CA TYR A 8 40.91 -49.80 -6.42
C TYR A 8 41.27 -48.50 -5.68
N VAL A 9 40.26 -47.69 -5.31
CA VAL A 9 40.47 -46.46 -4.54
C VAL A 9 40.88 -46.74 -3.09
N SER A 10 40.50 -47.90 -2.50
CA SER A 10 40.97 -48.31 -1.18
C SER A 10 42.42 -48.80 -1.16
N GLU A 11 42.88 -49.42 -2.24
CA GLU A 11 44.23 -49.99 -2.35
C GLU A 11 45.24 -49.01 -2.99
N CYS A 12 44.77 -47.92 -3.61
CA CYS A 12 45.62 -46.91 -4.24
C CYS A 12 46.08 -45.83 -3.25
N ASP A 13 47.38 -45.84 -2.94
CA ASP A 13 48.06 -44.93 -2.03
C ASP A 13 47.89 -43.44 -2.38
N VAL A 14 47.90 -43.10 -3.67
CA VAL A 14 47.71 -41.72 -4.15
C VAL A 14 46.29 -41.22 -3.88
N CYS A 15 45.30 -42.11 -4.06
CA CYS A 15 43.90 -41.81 -3.79
C CYS A 15 43.63 -41.65 -2.29
N GLN A 16 44.27 -42.49 -1.46
CA GLN A 16 44.18 -42.38 0.00
C GLN A 16 44.79 -41.06 0.52
N ARG A 17 45.96 -40.66 0.03
CA ARG A 17 46.60 -39.39 0.42
C ARG A 17 45.77 -38.17 0.07
N ARG A 18 45.24 -38.08 -1.17
CA ARG A 18 44.34 -36.97 -1.55
C ARG A 18 43.07 -36.95 -0.72
N LYS A 19 42.49 -38.12 -0.43
CA LYS A 19 41.29 -38.22 0.42
C LYS A 19 41.58 -37.72 1.84
N ALA A 20 42.75 -38.05 2.41
CA ALA A 20 43.19 -37.55 3.71
C ALA A 20 43.43 -36.03 3.72
N ASP A 21 44.00 -35.46 2.66
CA ASP A 21 44.16 -34.01 2.52
C ASP A 21 42.83 -33.27 2.46
N HIS A 22 41.80 -33.85 1.81
CA HIS A 22 40.44 -33.30 1.79
C HIS A 22 39.66 -33.51 3.10
N LEU A 23 40.06 -34.48 3.92
CA LEU A 23 39.47 -34.77 5.23
C LEU A 23 40.12 -33.98 6.39
N LYS A 24 41.17 -33.20 6.12
CA LYS A 24 41.71 -32.25 7.10
C LYS A 24 40.60 -31.24 7.45
N PRO A 25 40.17 -31.13 8.72
CA PRO A 25 39.19 -30.14 9.09
C PRO A 25 39.78 -28.75 8.83
N ALA A 26 39.03 -27.93 8.08
CA ALA A 26 39.40 -26.54 7.86
C ALA A 26 39.27 -25.78 9.19
N GLY A 27 40.41 -25.53 9.84
CA GLY A 27 40.51 -24.71 11.05
C GLY A 27 40.03 -25.37 12.34
N GLU A 28 40.71 -25.06 13.43
CA GLU A 28 40.29 -25.41 14.79
C GLU A 28 39.01 -24.62 15.12
N ARG A 29 37.91 -25.32 15.42
CA ARG A 29 36.68 -24.66 15.88
C ARG A 29 36.94 -24.11 17.27
N VAL A 30 37.05 -22.80 17.40
CA VAL A 30 37.08 -22.11 18.70
C VAL A 30 35.77 -22.44 19.42
N THR A 31 35.84 -23.33 20.41
CA THR A 31 34.72 -23.62 21.29
C THR A 31 34.61 -22.48 22.29
N PHE A 32 33.60 -21.62 22.14
CA PHE A 32 33.29 -20.59 23.13
C PHE A 32 32.86 -21.26 24.44
N GLY A 33 33.40 -20.80 25.58
CA GLY A 33 33.01 -21.30 26.89
C GLY A 33 31.52 -21.04 27.19
N PRO A 34 30.89 -21.82 28.08
CA PRO A 34 29.46 -21.70 28.40
C PRO A 34 29.08 -20.29 28.88
N ASP A 35 30.00 -19.59 29.56
CA ASP A 35 29.78 -18.23 30.06
C ASP A 35 29.49 -17.21 28.95
N LEU A 36 30.21 -17.31 27.81
CA LEU A 36 29.99 -16.42 26.66
C LEU A 36 28.67 -16.71 25.97
N VAL A 37 28.24 -17.98 25.96
CA VAL A 37 26.94 -18.39 25.42
C VAL A 37 25.82 -17.84 26.31
N THR A 38 25.94 -17.96 27.64
CA THR A 38 24.95 -17.41 28.58
C THR A 38 24.86 -15.89 28.50
N GLN A 39 26.00 -15.19 28.38
CA GLN A 39 26.02 -13.74 28.23
C GLN A 39 25.36 -13.31 26.92
N ALA A 40 25.65 -14.00 25.81
CA ALA A 40 25.00 -13.73 24.53
C ALA A 40 23.48 -13.97 24.58
N GLU A 41 23.02 -15.02 25.27
CA GLU A 41 21.59 -15.27 25.47
C GLU A 41 20.90 -14.17 26.28
N GLU A 42 21.56 -13.65 27.32
CA GLU A 42 21.05 -12.53 28.11
C GLU A 42 20.97 -11.23 27.29
N GLU A 43 21.98 -10.95 26.49
CA GLU A 43 21.99 -9.81 25.56
C GLU A 43 20.88 -9.93 24.51
N VAL A 44 20.68 -11.12 23.92
CA VAL A 44 19.60 -11.37 22.96
C VAL A 44 18.23 -11.20 23.63
N LYS A 45 18.04 -11.68 24.87
CA LYS A 45 16.81 -11.47 25.65
C LYS A 45 16.56 -9.98 25.88
N TYR A 46 17.61 -9.22 26.21
CA TYR A 46 17.53 -7.77 26.40
C TYR A 46 17.14 -7.04 25.11
N ILE A 47 17.73 -7.41 23.97
CA ILE A 47 17.38 -6.85 22.65
C ILE A 47 15.91 -7.12 22.31
N HIS A 48 15.43 -8.35 22.50
CA HIS A 48 14.02 -8.69 22.27
C HIS A 48 13.07 -7.88 23.15
N LYS A 49 13.43 -7.65 24.42
CA LYS A 49 12.64 -6.82 25.35
C LYS A 49 12.57 -5.37 24.87
N ASN A 50 13.68 -4.81 24.41
CA ASN A 50 13.72 -3.45 23.86
C ASN A 50 12.93 -3.33 22.56
N LEU A 51 13.02 -4.33 21.67
CA LEU A 51 12.24 -4.37 20.43
C LEU A 51 10.73 -4.41 20.73
N LYS A 52 10.28 -5.27 21.66
CA LYS A 52 8.87 -5.30 22.09
C LYS A 52 8.40 -3.98 22.66
N ARG A 53 9.24 -3.30 23.45
CA ARG A 53 8.93 -1.95 23.99
C ARG A 53 8.79 -0.92 22.88
N ALA A 54 9.69 -0.92 21.90
CA ALA A 54 9.63 -0.02 20.75
C ALA A 54 8.36 -0.24 19.92
N GLN A 55 8.03 -1.50 19.60
CA GLN A 55 6.80 -1.86 18.89
C GLN A 55 5.55 -1.44 19.66
N SER A 56 5.52 -1.68 20.98
CA SER A 56 4.39 -1.28 21.83
C SER A 56 4.20 0.24 21.84
N ARG A 57 5.29 1.01 21.90
CA ARG A 57 5.25 2.48 21.79
C ARG A 57 4.70 2.91 20.43
N GLN A 58 5.19 2.34 19.34
CA GLN A 58 4.70 2.63 17.99
C GLN A 58 3.20 2.34 17.86
N LYS A 59 2.74 1.19 18.35
CA LYS A 59 1.32 0.83 18.40
C LYS A 59 0.52 1.86 19.20
N SER A 60 0.97 2.21 20.41
CA SER A 60 0.28 3.20 21.25
C SER A 60 0.19 4.59 20.59
N TYR A 61 1.25 5.02 19.91
CA TYR A 61 1.28 6.30 19.20
C TYR A 61 0.34 6.31 17.99
N SER A 62 0.26 5.18 17.26
CA SER A 62 -0.66 5.02 16.14
C SER A 62 -2.11 4.99 16.62
N ASP A 63 -2.40 4.15 17.61
CA ASP A 63 -3.75 3.95 18.14
C ASP A 63 -4.29 5.21 18.82
N ARG A 64 -3.45 5.96 19.59
CA ARG A 64 -3.86 7.20 20.26
C ARG A 64 -4.32 8.30 19.30
N ARG A 65 -3.84 8.30 18.05
CA ARG A 65 -4.25 9.28 17.02
C ARG A 65 -5.46 8.81 16.21
N ARG A 66 -5.92 7.57 16.37
CA ARG A 66 -7.13 7.05 15.71
C ARG A 66 -8.33 7.29 16.61
N ARG A 67 -9.32 8.02 16.12
CA ARG A 67 -10.65 8.04 16.73
C ARG A 67 -11.42 6.82 16.20
N PRO A 68 -12.07 6.01 17.07
CA PRO A 68 -12.92 4.94 16.60
C PRO A 68 -14.09 5.55 15.82
N LEU A 69 -14.15 5.28 14.52
CA LEU A 69 -15.24 5.69 13.66
C LEU A 69 -16.31 4.59 13.76
N VAL A 70 -17.43 4.93 14.37
CA VAL A 70 -18.61 4.06 14.47
C VAL A 70 -19.69 4.66 13.60
N PHE A 71 -20.40 3.79 12.90
CA PHE A 71 -21.51 4.16 12.04
C PHE A 71 -22.76 3.40 12.44
N GLU A 72 -23.91 3.99 12.19
CA GLU A 72 -25.22 3.40 12.46
C GLU A 72 -25.96 3.07 11.16
N LYS A 73 -26.99 2.21 11.25
CA LYS A 73 -27.85 1.93 10.11
C LYS A 73 -28.54 3.22 9.65
N GLY A 74 -28.44 3.54 8.37
CA GLY A 74 -28.95 4.79 7.79
C GLY A 74 -27.93 5.94 7.73
N ASP A 75 -26.74 5.79 8.33
CA ASP A 75 -25.63 6.71 8.06
C ASP A 75 -25.19 6.59 6.59
N HIS A 76 -24.78 7.73 6.02
CA HIS A 76 -24.16 7.77 4.69
C HIS A 76 -22.65 7.86 4.82
N VAL A 77 -21.96 7.11 3.96
CA VAL A 77 -20.49 7.10 3.90
C VAL A 77 -20.00 7.19 2.46
N TYR A 78 -18.84 7.81 2.31
CA TYR A 78 -18.07 7.75 1.07
C TYR A 78 -17.08 6.59 1.13
N LEU A 79 -16.94 5.87 0.03
CA LEU A 79 -15.87 4.91 -0.14
C LEU A 79 -14.53 5.63 -0.36
N ARG A 80 -13.49 5.14 0.29
CA ARG A 80 -12.09 5.55 0.15
C ARG A 80 -11.30 4.43 -0.52
N VAL A 81 -11.79 3.99 -1.67
CA VAL A 81 -11.06 3.09 -2.57
C VAL A 81 -10.70 3.92 -3.79
N SER A 82 -9.45 3.84 -4.25
CA SER A 82 -9.12 4.38 -5.57
C SER A 82 -9.82 3.51 -6.59
N PRO A 83 -10.59 4.04 -7.53
CA PRO A 83 -10.81 5.44 -7.94
C PRO A 83 -12.05 6.13 -7.34
N MET A 84 -12.92 5.44 -6.61
CA MET A 84 -14.17 5.98 -6.04
C MET A 84 -13.99 6.94 -4.84
N ASN A 85 -12.83 7.57 -4.67
CA ASN A 85 -12.52 8.39 -3.50
C ASN A 85 -13.43 9.62 -3.44
N GLY A 86 -14.50 9.54 -2.64
CA GLY A 86 -15.40 10.68 -2.40
C GLY A 86 -16.47 10.93 -3.46
N VAL A 87 -16.49 10.14 -4.54
CA VAL A 87 -17.40 10.36 -5.69
C VAL A 87 -18.84 10.02 -5.35
N GLN A 88 -19.06 8.94 -4.60
CA GLN A 88 -20.39 8.39 -4.37
C GLN A 88 -20.65 8.11 -2.89
N ARG A 89 -21.89 8.41 -2.48
CA ARG A 89 -22.42 8.10 -1.14
C ARG A 89 -23.15 6.77 -1.17
N PHE A 90 -22.91 5.97 -0.15
CA PHE A 90 -23.60 4.71 0.06
C PHE A 90 -24.24 4.72 1.45
N GLY A 91 -25.46 4.20 1.55
CA GLY A 91 -26.14 4.00 2.81
C GLY A 91 -25.58 2.78 3.55
N ILE A 92 -25.47 2.87 4.87
CA ILE A 92 -25.10 1.71 5.69
C ILE A 92 -26.35 0.88 5.98
N ILE A 93 -26.33 -0.37 5.53
CA ILE A 93 -27.39 -1.34 5.77
C ILE A 93 -27.26 -1.90 7.19
N GLU A 94 -26.07 -2.41 7.52
CA GLU A 94 -25.81 -3.04 8.81
C GLU A 94 -24.31 -3.13 9.12
N ARG A 95 -24.00 -3.46 10.37
CA ARG A 95 -22.64 -3.73 10.85
C ARG A 95 -22.37 -5.24 10.86
N CYS A 96 -21.58 -5.72 9.91
CA CYS A 96 -21.21 -7.14 9.80
C CYS A 96 -20.13 -7.58 10.80
N GLY A 97 -19.41 -6.64 11.42
CA GLY A 97 -18.39 -6.98 12.42
C GLY A 97 -17.81 -5.76 13.15
N PRO A 98 -16.81 -5.96 14.02
CA PRO A 98 -16.22 -4.86 14.81
C PRO A 98 -15.71 -3.70 13.95
N VAL A 99 -15.22 -4.01 12.75
CA VAL A 99 -14.58 -3.07 11.81
C VAL A 99 -15.10 -3.20 10.38
N ALA A 100 -16.26 -3.82 10.18
CA ALA A 100 -16.82 -4.07 8.84
C ALA A 100 -18.31 -3.72 8.80
N TYR A 101 -18.73 -3.05 7.72
CA TYR A 101 -20.10 -2.58 7.48
C TYR A 101 -20.55 -2.98 6.08
N ARG A 102 -21.83 -3.33 5.96
CA ARG A 102 -22.47 -3.58 4.68
C ARG A 102 -23.08 -2.30 4.13
N LEU A 103 -22.80 -2.00 2.87
CA LEU A 103 -23.27 -0.82 2.16
C LEU A 103 -24.36 -1.19 1.16
N GLU A 104 -25.26 -0.24 0.92
CA GLU A 104 -26.23 -0.32 -0.17
C GLU A 104 -25.56 0.10 -1.48
N LEU A 105 -25.05 -0.90 -2.21
CA LEU A 105 -24.44 -0.69 -3.52
C LEU A 105 -25.52 -0.62 -4.62
N PRO A 106 -25.42 0.30 -5.59
CA PRO A 106 -26.29 0.33 -6.75
C PRO A 106 -26.15 -0.92 -7.62
N PRO A 107 -27.15 -1.21 -8.47
CA PRO A 107 -27.14 -2.38 -9.36
C PRO A 107 -25.93 -2.48 -10.30
N HIS A 108 -25.37 -1.35 -10.74
CA HIS A 108 -24.19 -1.34 -11.61
C HIS A 108 -22.90 -1.80 -10.89
N LEU A 109 -22.88 -1.81 -9.55
CA LEU A 109 -21.78 -2.32 -8.73
C LEU A 109 -22.07 -3.69 -8.11
N ALA A 110 -23.08 -4.42 -8.60
CA ALA A 110 -23.46 -5.72 -8.04
C ALA A 110 -22.34 -6.78 -8.09
N ALA A 111 -21.32 -6.59 -8.94
CA ALA A 111 -20.13 -7.44 -8.98
C ALA A 111 -19.18 -7.23 -7.78
N VAL A 112 -19.28 -6.08 -7.09
CA VAL A 112 -18.45 -5.72 -5.96
C VAL A 112 -19.06 -6.25 -4.66
N HIS A 113 -18.22 -6.77 -3.77
CA HIS A 113 -18.67 -7.14 -2.43
C HIS A 113 -19.19 -5.92 -1.66
N ASP A 114 -20.37 -6.04 -1.08
CA ASP A 114 -21.07 -4.99 -0.34
C ASP A 114 -20.52 -4.75 1.07
N VAL A 115 -19.53 -5.53 1.53
CA VAL A 115 -18.93 -5.44 2.86
C VAL A 115 -17.57 -4.73 2.81
N PHE A 116 -17.45 -3.62 3.54
CA PHE A 116 -16.25 -2.78 3.58
C PHE A 116 -15.73 -2.56 4.99
N HIS A 117 -14.41 -2.38 5.12
CA HIS A 117 -13.77 -2.07 6.40
C HIS A 117 -13.80 -0.58 6.74
N VAL A 118 -13.88 -0.23 8.03
CA VAL A 118 -13.91 1.17 8.52
C VAL A 118 -12.85 2.10 7.89
N PRO A 119 -11.58 1.70 7.67
CA PRO A 119 -10.58 2.58 7.05
C PRO A 119 -10.88 2.97 5.60
N GLN A 120 -11.71 2.17 4.92
CA GLN A 120 -12.20 2.41 3.56
C GLN A 120 -13.46 3.29 3.55
N LEU A 121 -13.97 3.70 4.72
CA LEU A 121 -15.17 4.51 4.85
C LEU A 121 -14.84 5.89 5.39
N LYS A 122 -15.45 6.92 4.79
CA LYS A 122 -15.38 8.31 5.26
C LYS A 122 -16.78 8.77 5.60
N LYS A 123 -16.97 9.28 6.83
CA LYS A 123 -18.26 9.79 7.30
C LYS A 123 -18.72 10.99 6.47
N CYS A 124 -19.95 10.96 5.98
CA CYS A 124 -20.61 12.13 5.39
C CYS A 124 -20.98 13.12 6.51
N LEU A 125 -20.42 14.33 6.50
CA LEU A 125 -20.68 15.36 7.52
C LEU A 125 -21.87 16.27 7.19
N ARG A 126 -22.29 16.31 5.92
CA ARG A 126 -23.52 16.94 5.46
C ARG A 126 -24.35 15.86 4.76
N VAL A 127 -25.66 15.97 4.87
CA VAL A 127 -26.62 15.28 4.02
C VAL A 127 -27.15 16.34 3.04
N PRO A 128 -26.47 16.60 1.90
CA PRO A 128 -27.11 17.34 0.82
C PRO A 128 -28.18 16.43 0.20
N GLU A 129 -29.39 16.95 0.00
CA GLU A 129 -30.54 16.23 -0.59
C GLU A 129 -30.28 15.73 -2.02
N GLU A 130 -29.30 16.29 -2.73
CA GLU A 130 -28.95 15.87 -4.09
C GLU A 130 -28.06 14.63 -4.09
N ALA A 131 -28.65 13.46 -4.32
CA ALA A 131 -27.92 12.30 -4.81
C ALA A 131 -27.34 12.64 -6.19
N VAL A 132 -26.01 12.66 -6.31
CA VAL A 132 -25.34 12.77 -7.61
C VAL A 132 -25.78 11.56 -8.44
N ASP A 133 -26.39 11.80 -9.60
CA ASP A 133 -26.84 10.74 -10.49
C ASP A 133 -25.64 9.94 -11.03
N THR A 134 -25.54 8.69 -10.58
CA THR A 134 -24.43 7.77 -10.89
C THR A 134 -24.56 7.10 -12.25
N SER A 135 -25.60 7.42 -13.03
CA SER A 135 -25.83 6.85 -14.36
C SER A 135 -24.67 7.08 -15.35
N GLN A 136 -23.74 7.99 -15.06
CA GLN A 136 -22.63 8.36 -15.95
C GLN A 136 -21.27 7.70 -15.64
N ILE A 137 -21.14 6.96 -14.53
CA ILE A 137 -19.85 6.37 -14.12
C ILE A 137 -19.81 4.89 -14.52
N GLN A 138 -19.16 4.59 -15.65
CA GLN A 138 -18.90 3.20 -16.08
C GLN A 138 -17.73 2.62 -15.28
N VAL A 139 -17.99 2.15 -14.05
CA VAL A 139 -16.96 1.49 -13.25
C VAL A 139 -16.80 0.04 -13.70
N GLU A 140 -15.57 -0.37 -13.99
CA GLU A 140 -15.25 -1.76 -14.30
C GLU A 140 -15.38 -2.66 -13.04
N PRO A 141 -15.57 -3.99 -13.19
CA PRO A 141 -15.73 -4.90 -12.06
C PRO A 141 -14.55 -4.92 -11.06
N ASP A 142 -13.38 -4.46 -11.49
CA ASP A 142 -12.17 -4.33 -10.67
C ASP A 142 -12.11 -3.01 -9.88
N LEU A 143 -13.23 -2.29 -9.84
CA LEU A 143 -13.40 -0.95 -9.29
C LEU A 143 -12.67 0.14 -10.08
N THR A 144 -11.98 -0.13 -11.19
CA THR A 144 -11.26 0.91 -11.94
C THR A 144 -12.20 1.71 -12.86
N TYR A 145 -11.93 3.00 -13.00
CA TYR A 145 -12.61 3.92 -13.91
C TYR A 145 -11.58 4.93 -14.43
N GLU A 146 -11.62 5.23 -15.72
CA GLU A 146 -10.74 6.22 -16.33
C GLU A 146 -11.23 7.65 -16.10
N GLU A 147 -10.67 8.34 -15.11
CA GLU A 147 -10.87 9.78 -14.92
C GLU A 147 -10.23 10.56 -16.09
N LYS A 148 -11.06 11.20 -16.90
CA LYS A 148 -10.62 12.13 -17.95
C LYS A 148 -10.70 13.57 -17.45
N PRO A 149 -9.66 14.40 -17.67
CA PRO A 149 -9.70 15.79 -17.26
C PRO A 149 -10.71 16.55 -18.13
N ILE A 150 -11.65 17.28 -17.50
CA ILE A 150 -12.63 18.12 -18.21
C ILE A 150 -12.10 19.55 -18.35
N LYS A 151 -11.65 20.13 -17.23
CA LYS A 151 -11.34 21.57 -17.17
C LYS A 151 -10.19 21.86 -16.20
N ILE A 152 -9.36 22.83 -16.56
CA ILE A 152 -8.40 23.43 -15.64
C ILE A 152 -9.11 24.60 -14.94
N LEU A 153 -9.26 24.52 -13.62
CA LEU A 153 -9.93 25.54 -12.82
C LEU A 153 -8.97 26.64 -12.35
N ASP A 154 -7.71 26.29 -12.11
CA ASP A 154 -6.71 27.21 -11.55
C ASP A 154 -5.30 26.76 -11.90
N GLN A 155 -4.35 27.69 -11.86
CA GLN A 155 -2.93 27.45 -12.12
C GLN A 155 -2.09 28.08 -11.01
N LYS A 156 -1.14 27.31 -10.49
CA LYS A 156 -0.26 27.76 -9.42
C LYS A 156 1.18 27.42 -9.72
N GLN A 157 2.02 28.44 -9.71
CA GLN A 157 3.46 28.27 -9.77
C GLN A 157 4.06 28.27 -8.37
N ARG A 158 5.00 27.36 -8.11
CA ARG A 158 5.82 27.33 -6.90
C ARG A 158 7.29 27.48 -7.28
N LEU A 159 7.91 28.56 -6.79
CA LEU A 159 9.33 28.81 -6.93
C LEU A 159 10.06 28.12 -5.78
N THR A 160 10.85 27.11 -6.10
CA THR A 160 11.76 26.42 -5.17
C THR A 160 13.19 26.56 -5.73
N ARG A 161 14.04 25.52 -5.72
CA ARG A 161 15.30 25.52 -6.48
C ARG A 161 15.08 25.46 -8.00
N ILE A 162 13.91 24.97 -8.41
CA ILE A 162 13.37 24.95 -9.77
C ILE A 162 11.93 25.48 -9.72
N THR A 163 11.47 26.01 -10.85
CA THR A 163 10.10 26.49 -11.04
C THR A 163 9.18 25.30 -11.32
N LEU A 164 8.18 25.06 -10.46
CA LEU A 164 7.20 23.99 -10.62
C LEU A 164 5.80 24.58 -10.86
N ASN A 165 5.16 24.16 -11.96
CA ASN A 165 3.79 24.56 -12.27
C ASN A 165 2.80 23.45 -11.85
N PHE A 166 1.68 23.88 -11.28
CA PHE A 166 0.59 23.02 -10.86
C PHE A 166 -0.72 23.50 -11.50
N TYR A 167 -1.52 22.55 -11.96
CA TYR A 167 -2.85 22.78 -12.51
C TYR A 167 -3.90 22.19 -11.55
N LYS A 168 -4.92 22.96 -11.22
CA LYS A 168 -6.11 22.46 -10.52
C LYS A 168 -7.05 21.90 -11.57
N VAL A 169 -7.23 20.58 -11.59
CA VAL A 169 -7.92 19.86 -12.67
C VAL A 169 -9.25 19.33 -12.14
N GLN A 170 -10.32 19.68 -12.84
CA GLN A 170 -11.64 19.08 -12.71
C GLN A 170 -11.70 17.82 -13.57
N TRP A 171 -12.13 16.71 -12.99
CA TRP A 171 -12.25 15.41 -13.64
C TRP A 171 -13.70 15.10 -14.00
N SER A 172 -13.91 14.22 -14.99
CA SER A 172 -15.21 13.81 -15.56
C SER A 172 -16.30 13.58 -14.52
N ASN A 173 -15.94 12.91 -13.43
CA ASN A 173 -16.87 12.46 -12.40
C ASN A 173 -16.75 13.24 -11.09
N HIS A 174 -16.03 14.36 -11.11
CA HIS A 174 -15.81 15.17 -9.93
C HIS A 174 -16.39 16.58 -10.12
N SER A 175 -17.00 17.09 -9.05
CA SER A 175 -17.44 18.48 -8.99
C SER A 175 -16.24 19.44 -8.96
N GLU A 176 -16.48 20.73 -9.21
CA GLU A 176 -15.41 21.75 -9.12
C GLU A 176 -14.80 21.85 -7.71
N GLU A 177 -15.58 21.51 -6.68
CA GLU A 177 -15.13 21.49 -5.27
C GLU A 177 -14.13 20.36 -5.00
N GLU A 178 -14.20 19.28 -5.77
CA GLU A 178 -13.38 18.07 -5.64
C GLU A 178 -12.15 18.07 -6.55
N ALA A 179 -11.94 19.14 -7.33
CA ALA A 179 -10.82 19.25 -8.23
C ALA A 179 -9.46 19.15 -7.52
N THR A 180 -8.57 18.33 -8.08
CA THR A 180 -7.25 18.03 -7.50
C THR A 180 -6.13 18.82 -8.17
N TRP A 181 -5.10 19.17 -7.40
CA TRP A 181 -3.87 19.76 -7.94
C TRP A 181 -2.94 18.69 -8.51
N LYS A 182 -2.55 18.83 -9.78
CA LYS A 182 -1.56 17.97 -10.46
C LYS A 182 -0.38 18.80 -10.96
N GLN A 183 0.79 18.19 -11.03
CA GLN A 183 1.99 18.82 -11.60
C GLN A 183 1.90 18.87 -13.13
N GLU A 184 2.52 19.89 -13.73
CA GLU A 184 2.62 20.03 -15.19
C GLU A 184 3.20 18.77 -15.86
N GLU A 185 4.32 18.25 -15.37
CA GLU A 185 4.98 17.06 -15.95
C GLU A 185 4.05 15.82 -15.98
N TYR A 186 3.26 15.62 -14.91
CA TYR A 186 2.25 14.55 -14.87
C TYR A 186 1.17 14.76 -15.94
N MET A 187 0.68 15.99 -16.07
CA MET A 187 -0.35 16.32 -17.05
C MET A 187 0.20 16.23 -18.49
N GLN A 188 1.44 16.65 -18.75
CA GLN A 188 2.09 16.48 -20.06
C GLN A 188 2.30 15.02 -20.43
N THR A 189 2.66 14.16 -19.46
CA THR A 189 2.91 12.74 -19.72
C THR A 189 1.62 11.95 -19.94
N LYS A 190 0.57 12.20 -19.14
CA LYS A 190 -0.69 11.45 -19.17
C LYS A 190 -1.73 12.04 -20.12
N TYR A 191 -1.76 13.36 -20.26
CA TYR A 191 -2.76 14.12 -21.02
C TYR A 191 -2.11 15.29 -21.77
N PRO A 192 -1.18 15.02 -22.71
CA PRO A 192 -0.42 16.05 -23.42
C PRO A 192 -1.30 17.07 -24.15
N ASP A 193 -2.41 16.61 -24.73
CA ASP A 193 -3.33 17.45 -25.53
C ASP A 193 -4.22 18.37 -24.67
N PHE A 194 -4.21 18.21 -23.35
CA PHE A 194 -5.12 18.90 -22.44
C PHE A 194 -4.53 20.19 -21.86
N LEU A 195 -3.20 20.32 -21.85
CA LEU A 195 -2.56 21.53 -21.38
C LEU A 195 -2.57 22.60 -22.48
N PRO A 196 -2.80 23.87 -22.14
CA PRO A 196 -2.59 24.96 -23.10
C PRO A 196 -1.13 24.91 -23.54
N THR A 197 -0.88 24.68 -24.82
CA THR A 197 0.44 24.82 -25.41
C THR A 197 0.90 26.25 -25.13
N ASN A 198 1.98 26.39 -24.36
CA ASN A 198 2.68 27.67 -24.28
C ASN A 198 3.28 27.95 -25.65
N SER A 199 2.49 28.51 -26.56
CA SER A 199 2.97 29.14 -27.79
C SER A 199 3.70 30.42 -27.40
N ASN A 200 4.88 30.25 -26.82
CA ASN A 200 5.91 31.27 -26.69
C ASN A 200 7.09 30.81 -27.54
N GLU A 201 6.93 30.90 -28.86
CA GLU A 201 8.05 31.07 -29.78
C GLU A 201 8.11 32.56 -30.14
N HIS A 202 9.22 33.19 -29.75
CA HIS A 202 9.75 34.43 -30.32
C HIS A 202 10.95 34.06 -31.18
#